data_AF-A0A358UWP8-F1
#
_entry.id   AF-A0A358UWP8-F1
#
_cell.length_a   1.000
_cell.length_b   1.000
_cell.length_c   1.000
_cell.angle_alpha   90.00
_cell.angle_beta   90.00
_cell.angle_gamma   90.00
#
_symmetry.space_group_name_H-M   'P 1'
#
loop_
_entity.id
_entity.type
_entity.pdbx_description
1 polymer ?
#
loop_
_entity_poly.entity_id
_entity_poly.type
_entity_poly.pdbx_seq_one_letter_code
_entity_poly.pdbx_strand_id
1 'polypeptide(L)'
;CGLFIPLFDMDKAKRKKVVVGLLSAAILGSIFYIPRLIAKFDPTYITNMQRLSMMKGVANAFKESPLLGFGQWSFPIVGQKYLEWPKWELHPHSLPLRVIFENGIIGLMAWLWLLWNGLRKNLANRGDKTALGISAAILGGSLTDDPLWMPMTLFLLMIALGRGMNRIKLESMRRWIPFSAVSLGIILCGFLPLLNSKINGLPFEPLSHRIDRAISLKKIPEFLGWNEDPTSLRIAGYVALEKSDTRGAIEFFSKSLQKDPNMIFAPSLLDLAWVYTQNGNREEAEEMINRVRISAPVLAARFNGETLPVTPSWLDRHYGIEFPDAEMVEPKMIEPNYDKLDWRHYRYEGAQALVAGDKSSALKYLETAQRLCLKEYGVDPVTYRWLSELDTQNAEASITLAKKRNGAVFPYSVFAPLIFRYPISSSGENSPWWKKKMGTDPILN
;
A
#
# COMPACT_ATOMS: atom_id res chain seq x y z
N CYS A 1 7.31 21.27 -4.56
CA CYS A 1 8.61 21.95 -4.65
C CYS A 1 8.55 23.48 -4.82
N GLY A 2 7.44 24.08 -5.28
CA GLY A 2 7.35 25.54 -5.51
C GLY A 2 7.41 26.46 -4.28
N LEU A 3 7.16 25.95 -3.07
CA LEU A 3 7.21 26.74 -1.83
C LEU A 3 8.60 26.82 -1.17
N PHE A 4 9.58 26.02 -1.60
CA PHE A 4 10.91 25.99 -0.96
C PHE A 4 11.88 27.04 -1.51
N ILE A 5 11.66 27.54 -2.73
CA ILE A 5 12.53 28.50 -3.39
C ILE A 5 12.45 29.91 -2.76
N PRO A 6 11.28 30.47 -2.35
CA PRO A 6 11.25 31.84 -1.81
C PRO A 6 11.84 31.99 -0.40
N LEU A 7 12.06 30.91 0.36
CA LEU A 7 12.59 31.01 1.73
C LEU A 7 14.09 31.34 1.78
N PHE A 8 14.85 31.00 0.74
CA PHE A 8 16.30 31.24 0.72
C PHE A 8 16.64 32.67 0.30
N ASP A 9 15.80 33.31 -0.52
CA ASP A 9 15.97 34.69 -0.98
C ASP A 9 15.37 35.74 -0.02
N MET A 10 14.68 35.29 1.03
CA MET A 10 14.18 36.17 2.08
C MET A 10 15.31 36.71 2.96
N ASP A 11 15.20 37.99 3.34
CA ASP A 11 16.03 38.55 4.39
C ASP A 11 15.90 37.74 5.70
N LYS A 12 16.96 37.77 6.51
CA LYS A 12 17.07 36.94 7.72
C LYS A 12 15.92 37.16 8.70
N ALA A 13 15.38 38.38 8.80
CA ALA A 13 14.29 38.71 9.71
C ALA A 13 12.94 38.18 9.19
N LYS A 14 12.63 38.38 7.90
CA LYS A 14 11.42 37.79 7.27
C LYS A 14 11.45 36.28 7.32
N ARG A 15 12.58 35.65 6.97
CA ARG A 15 12.75 34.20 7.06
C ARG A 15 12.53 33.68 8.47
N LYS A 16 13.05 34.36 9.50
CA LYS A 16 12.82 33.99 10.91
C LYS A 16 11.33 34.05 11.25
N LYS A 17 10.62 35.12 10.86
CA LYS A 17 9.17 35.25 11.10
C LYS A 17 8.38 34.15 10.40
N VAL A 18 8.69 33.82 9.15
CA VAL A 18 8.02 32.74 8.41
C VAL A 18 8.29 31.38 9.05
N VAL A 19 9.55 31.08 9.41
CA VAL A 19 9.90 29.82 10.09
C VAL A 19 9.18 29.70 11.44
N VAL A 20 9.15 30.76 12.24
CA VAL A 20 8.40 30.77 13.51
C VAL A 20 6.91 30.58 13.25
N GLY A 21 6.33 31.27 12.26
CA GLY A 21 4.92 31.09 11.90
C GLY A 21 4.58 29.67 11.47
N LEU A 22 5.42 29.04 10.64
CA LEU A 22 5.27 27.65 10.21
C LEU A 22 5.42 26.67 11.37
N LEU A 23 6.40 26.89 12.25
CA LEU A 23 6.58 26.07 13.46
C LEU A 23 5.38 26.20 14.40
N SER A 24 4.90 27.42 14.66
CA SER A 24 3.70 27.66 15.46
C SER A 24 2.47 27.01 14.85
N ALA A 25 2.28 27.11 13.53
CA ALA A 25 1.19 26.45 12.82
C ALA A 25 1.31 24.92 12.89
N ALA A 26 2.52 24.36 12.78
CA ALA A 26 2.76 22.93 12.93
C ALA A 26 2.47 22.45 14.37
N ILE A 27 2.89 23.23 15.38
CA ILE A 27 2.61 22.95 16.80
C ILE A 27 1.11 23.02 17.07
N LEU A 28 0.44 24.11 16.68
CA LEU A 28 -1.01 24.26 16.84
C LEU A 28 -1.77 23.18 16.06
N GLY A 29 -1.35 22.86 14.84
CA GLY A 29 -1.87 21.73 14.07
C GLY A 29 -1.71 20.43 14.84
N SER A 30 -0.53 20.16 15.41
CA SER A 30 -0.26 18.93 16.18
C SER A 30 -1.13 18.79 17.44
N ILE A 31 -1.62 19.89 18.02
CA ILE A 31 -2.58 19.85 19.15
C ILE A 31 -3.88 19.15 18.72
N PHE A 32 -4.39 19.42 17.52
CA PHE A 32 -5.55 18.71 16.97
C PHE A 32 -5.28 17.24 16.65
N TYR A 33 -4.00 16.85 16.57
CA TYR A 33 -3.56 15.48 16.41
C TYR A 33 -3.17 14.80 17.73
N ILE A 34 -3.35 15.44 18.90
CA ILE A 34 -3.00 14.85 20.21
C ILE A 34 -3.63 13.46 20.40
N PRO A 35 -4.92 13.22 20.15
CA PRO A 35 -5.49 11.88 20.28
C PRO A 35 -4.79 10.85 19.39
N ARG A 36 -4.40 11.25 18.17
CA ARG A 36 -3.67 10.39 17.24
C ARG A 36 -2.22 10.18 17.66
N LEU A 37 -1.57 11.18 18.27
CA LEU A 37 -0.25 11.05 18.87
C LEU A 37 -0.29 10.12 20.09
N ILE A 38 -1.28 10.25 20.96
CA ILE A 38 -1.51 9.34 22.10
C ILE A 38 -1.71 7.92 21.59
N ALA A 39 -2.55 7.71 20.57
CA ALA A 39 -2.75 6.41 19.94
C ALA A 39 -1.45 5.82 19.35
N LYS A 40 -0.53 6.66 18.85
CA LYS A 40 0.80 6.21 18.40
C LYS A 40 1.71 5.74 19.53
N PHE A 41 1.43 6.09 20.78
CA PHE A 41 2.17 5.58 21.95
C PHE A 41 1.45 4.45 22.67
N ASP A 42 0.18 4.19 22.35
CA ASP A 42 -0.57 3.06 22.90
C ASP A 42 -0.13 1.75 22.22
N PRO A 43 0.54 0.81 22.93
CA PRO A 43 1.00 -0.44 22.34
C PRO A 43 -0.16 -1.36 21.92
N THR A 44 -1.37 -1.13 22.44
CA THR A 44 -2.58 -1.89 22.08
C THR A 44 -3.28 -1.31 20.85
N TYR A 45 -2.89 -0.10 20.42
CA TYR A 45 -3.40 0.45 19.18
C TYR A 45 -2.97 -0.41 18.00
N ILE A 46 -3.91 -0.70 17.10
CA ILE A 46 -3.75 -1.73 16.08
C ILE A 46 -2.50 -1.56 15.20
N THR A 47 -2.20 -0.32 14.80
CA THR A 47 -1.00 -0.03 14.00
C THR A 47 0.30 -0.24 14.79
N ASN A 48 0.27 -0.13 16.11
CA ASN A 48 1.42 -0.41 16.97
C ASN A 48 1.57 -1.90 17.25
N MET A 49 0.47 -2.63 17.45
CA MET A 49 0.52 -4.10 17.49
C MET A 49 1.10 -4.69 16.20
N GLN A 50 0.72 -4.13 15.05
CA GLN A 50 1.32 -4.45 13.76
C GLN A 50 2.83 -4.17 13.76
N ARG A 51 3.27 -2.97 14.18
CA ARG A 51 4.71 -2.64 14.28
C ARG A 51 5.46 -3.60 15.21
N LEU A 52 4.91 -3.93 16.36
CA LEU A 52 5.51 -4.87 17.32
C LEU A 52 5.60 -6.28 16.73
N SER A 53 4.58 -6.72 16.00
CA SER A 53 4.62 -8.01 15.28
C SER A 53 5.69 -8.01 14.19
N MET A 54 5.82 -6.91 13.42
CA MET A 54 6.89 -6.77 12.43
C MET A 54 8.28 -6.73 13.08
N MET A 55 8.44 -6.03 14.20
CA MET A 55 9.68 -6.04 14.97
C MET A 55 10.05 -7.45 15.44
N LYS A 56 9.07 -8.19 15.99
CA LYS A 56 9.23 -9.58 16.42
C LYS A 56 9.57 -10.49 15.24
N GLY A 57 8.89 -10.31 14.11
CA GLY A 57 9.12 -11.05 12.88
C GLY A 57 10.54 -10.82 12.34
N VAL A 58 10.97 -9.56 12.24
CA VAL A 58 12.34 -9.20 11.84
C VAL A 58 13.37 -9.75 12.83
N ALA A 59 13.11 -9.67 14.13
CA ALA A 59 14.02 -10.22 15.14
C ALA A 59 14.15 -11.75 15.04
N ASN A 60 13.07 -12.46 14.71
CA ASN A 60 13.11 -13.89 14.46
C ASN A 60 13.83 -14.23 13.16
N ALA A 61 13.56 -13.50 12.08
CA ALA A 61 14.25 -13.65 10.80
C ALA A 61 15.76 -13.40 10.94
N PHE A 62 16.16 -12.39 11.71
CA PHE A 62 17.55 -12.04 11.95
C PHE A 62 18.35 -13.20 12.60
N LYS A 63 17.70 -14.05 13.41
CA LYS A 63 18.35 -15.24 13.99
C LYS A 63 18.78 -16.24 12.92
N GLU A 64 18.05 -16.32 11.80
CA GLU A 64 18.33 -17.24 10.70
C GLU A 64 19.39 -16.69 9.73
N SER A 65 19.40 -15.38 9.47
CA SER A 65 20.42 -14.74 8.60
C SER A 65 20.96 -13.42 9.18
N PRO A 66 21.79 -13.48 10.25
CA PRO A 66 22.22 -12.27 10.96
C PRO A 66 23.25 -11.44 10.19
N LEU A 67 24.08 -12.06 9.38
CA LEU A 67 25.20 -11.36 8.71
C LEU A 67 24.75 -10.60 7.47
N LEU A 68 24.01 -11.28 6.59
CA LEU A 68 23.68 -10.81 5.25
C LEU A 68 22.18 -10.58 5.03
N GLY A 69 21.31 -10.98 5.95
CA GLY A 69 19.86 -10.89 5.76
C GLY A 69 19.37 -11.80 4.63
N PHE A 70 18.21 -11.47 4.07
CA PHE A 70 17.53 -12.29 3.05
C PHE A 70 17.63 -11.74 1.62
N GLY A 71 18.40 -10.67 1.42
CA GLY A 71 18.55 -9.97 0.15
C GLY A 71 17.58 -8.80 -0.01
N GLN A 72 17.90 -7.90 -0.92
CA GLN A 72 17.09 -6.71 -1.20
C GLN A 72 15.69 -7.10 -1.70
N TRP A 73 14.66 -6.39 -1.24
CA TRP A 73 13.25 -6.65 -1.58
C TRP A 73 12.72 -8.03 -1.15
N SER A 74 13.40 -8.70 -0.22
CA SER A 74 12.95 -10.00 0.27
C SER A 74 11.79 -9.91 1.26
N PHE A 75 11.58 -8.76 1.92
CA PHE A 75 10.57 -8.65 2.98
C PHE A 75 9.12 -8.98 2.55
N PRO A 76 8.59 -8.48 1.42
CA PRO A 76 7.23 -8.82 0.98
C PRO A 76 6.95 -10.32 0.85
N ILE A 77 8.00 -11.12 0.59
CA ILE A 77 7.89 -12.56 0.32
C ILE A 77 8.34 -13.37 1.54
N VAL A 78 9.58 -13.16 1.97
CA VAL A 78 10.22 -13.92 3.05
C VAL A 78 9.74 -13.44 4.42
N GLY A 79 9.43 -12.15 4.55
CA GLY A 79 8.96 -11.56 5.81
C GLY A 79 7.67 -12.19 6.31
N GLN A 80 6.77 -12.59 5.40
CA GLN A 80 5.48 -13.19 5.74
C GLN A 80 5.60 -14.48 6.57
N LYS A 81 6.72 -15.20 6.46
CA LYS A 81 7.02 -16.39 7.28
C LYS A 81 7.11 -16.03 8.77
N TYR A 82 7.62 -14.86 9.09
CA TYR A 82 7.93 -14.44 10.46
C TYR A 82 6.88 -13.51 11.07
N LEU A 83 5.97 -12.97 10.24
CA LEU A 83 4.89 -12.12 10.71
C LEU A 83 3.77 -12.97 11.31
N GLU A 84 3.48 -12.73 12.58
CA GLU A 84 2.29 -13.27 13.22
C GLU A 84 1.04 -12.56 12.71
N TRP A 85 1.14 -11.23 12.51
CA TRP A 85 0.07 -10.39 11.98
C TRP A 85 0.55 -8.97 11.64
N PRO A 86 0.10 -8.32 10.57
CA PRO A 86 -0.65 -8.88 9.44
C PRO A 86 0.27 -9.48 8.37
N LYS A 87 -0.22 -10.46 7.62
CA LYS A 87 0.54 -11.19 6.58
C LYS A 87 0.48 -10.56 5.18
N TRP A 88 0.16 -9.28 5.10
CA TRP A 88 0.04 -8.56 3.82
C TRP A 88 0.96 -7.35 3.73
N GLU A 89 1.82 -7.10 4.72
CA GLU A 89 2.73 -5.96 4.64
C GLU A 89 3.92 -6.22 3.73
N LEU A 90 4.16 -5.24 2.86
CA LEU A 90 5.24 -5.28 1.89
C LEU A 90 6.58 -4.81 2.49
N HIS A 91 6.56 -4.18 3.66
CA HIS A 91 7.76 -3.73 4.34
C HIS A 91 7.56 -3.63 5.84
N PRO A 92 8.64 -3.75 6.63
CA PRO A 92 8.55 -3.40 8.03
C PRO A 92 8.44 -1.87 8.07
N HIS A 93 7.51 -1.34 8.87
CA HIS A 93 7.31 0.11 9.04
C HIS A 93 8.44 0.74 9.87
N SER A 94 9.68 0.48 9.47
CA SER A 94 10.92 0.97 10.06
C SER A 94 12.07 0.63 9.12
N LEU A 95 12.72 1.64 8.56
CA LEU A 95 13.85 1.46 7.66
C LEU A 95 15.01 0.66 8.30
N PRO A 96 15.43 0.89 9.56
CA PRO A 96 16.44 0.03 10.20
C PRO A 96 16.04 -1.45 10.23
N LEU A 97 14.76 -1.75 10.50
CA LEU A 97 14.25 -3.12 10.50
C LEU A 97 14.28 -3.71 9.09
N ARG A 98 14.02 -2.92 8.05
CA ARG A 98 14.17 -3.38 6.67
C ARG A 98 15.62 -3.65 6.33
N VAL A 99 16.52 -2.71 6.64
CA VAL A 99 17.95 -2.86 6.35
C VAL A 99 18.52 -4.09 7.05
N ILE A 100 18.18 -4.30 8.33
CA ILE A 100 18.65 -5.48 9.07
C ILE A 100 18.03 -6.78 8.54
N PHE A 101 16.76 -6.76 8.13
CA PHE A 101 16.12 -7.94 7.54
C PHE A 101 16.72 -8.31 6.17
N GLU A 102 16.86 -7.33 5.29
CA GLU A 102 17.27 -7.55 3.90
C GLU A 102 18.79 -7.71 3.76
N ASN A 103 19.58 -7.05 4.61
CA ASN A 103 21.04 -6.95 4.46
C ASN A 103 21.84 -7.34 5.72
N GLY A 104 21.16 -7.80 6.78
CA GLY A 104 21.78 -8.21 8.03
C GLY A 104 22.52 -7.09 8.75
N ILE A 105 23.41 -7.48 9.66
CA ILE A 105 24.23 -6.54 10.42
C ILE A 105 25.21 -5.77 9.52
N ILE A 106 25.66 -6.37 8.42
CA ILE A 106 26.59 -5.70 7.49
C ILE A 106 25.91 -4.51 6.83
N GLY A 107 24.69 -4.70 6.32
CA GLY A 107 23.90 -3.61 5.77
C GLY A 107 23.56 -2.54 6.81
N LEU A 108 23.21 -2.96 8.03
CA LEU A 108 22.92 -2.02 9.11
C LEU A 108 24.16 -1.18 9.47
N MET A 109 25.34 -1.79 9.58
CA MET A 109 26.59 -1.08 9.85
C MET A 109 26.95 -0.11 8.71
N ALA A 110 26.80 -0.53 7.45
CA ALA A 110 27.03 0.35 6.30
C ALA A 110 26.10 1.56 6.32
N TRP A 111 24.81 1.33 6.62
CA TRP A 111 23.82 2.38 6.75
C TRP A 111 24.13 3.34 7.91
N LEU A 112 24.42 2.81 9.11
CA LEU A 112 24.83 3.61 10.27
C LEU A 112 26.12 4.41 10.01
N TRP A 113 27.08 3.84 9.29
CA TRP A 113 28.32 4.52 8.92
C TRP A 113 28.05 5.69 7.96
N LEU A 114 27.20 5.51 6.94
CA LEU A 114 26.80 6.60 6.04
C LEU A 114 26.12 7.74 6.81
N LEU A 115 25.20 7.39 7.71
CA LEU A 115 24.52 8.35 8.57
C LEU A 115 25.47 9.08 9.49
N TRP A 116 26.35 8.36 10.18
CA TRP A 116 27.35 8.93 11.07
C TRP A 116 28.25 9.91 10.33
N ASN A 117 28.73 9.55 9.13
CA ASN A 117 29.59 10.44 8.35
C ASN A 117 28.85 11.67 7.83
N GLY A 118 27.61 11.51 7.36
CA GLY A 118 26.76 12.62 6.95
C GLY A 118 26.49 13.58 8.12
N LEU A 119 26.07 13.06 9.26
CA LEU A 119 25.79 13.83 10.47
C LEU A 119 27.04 14.50 11.03
N ARG A 120 28.12 13.75 11.26
CA ARG A 120 29.38 14.28 11.82
C ARG A 120 29.92 15.44 10.98
N LYS A 121 29.89 15.32 9.65
CA LYS A 121 30.35 16.39 8.76
C LYS A 121 29.42 17.60 8.78
N ASN A 122 28.11 17.38 8.79
CA ASN A 122 27.14 18.47 8.90
C ASN A 122 27.26 19.20 10.25
N LEU A 123 27.49 18.47 11.35
CA LEU A 123 27.76 19.01 12.68
C LEU A 123 29.07 19.80 12.75
N ALA A 124 30.16 19.21 12.25
CA ALA A 124 31.48 19.84 12.25
C ALA A 124 31.48 21.14 11.44
N ASN A 125 30.69 21.19 10.36
CA ASN A 125 30.69 22.32 9.46
C ASN A 125 29.80 23.50 9.91
N ARG A 126 29.05 23.39 11.03
CA ARG A 126 28.17 24.41 11.69
C ARG A 126 27.23 25.27 10.81
N GLY A 127 27.33 25.18 9.48
CA GLY A 127 26.77 26.13 8.52
C GLY A 127 25.62 25.56 7.69
N ASP A 128 25.44 24.25 7.64
CA ASP A 128 24.31 23.63 6.93
C ASP A 128 23.31 22.98 7.91
N LYS A 129 22.64 23.85 8.67
CA LYS A 129 21.57 23.47 9.59
C LYS A 129 20.39 22.81 8.87
N THR A 130 20.22 23.10 7.58
CA THR A 130 19.17 22.52 6.74
C THR A 130 19.44 21.05 6.45
N ALA A 131 20.66 20.70 6.03
CA ALA A 131 21.04 19.29 5.84
C ALA A 131 20.92 18.48 7.14
N LEU A 132 21.29 19.08 8.27
CA LEU A 132 21.13 18.45 9.58
C LEU A 132 19.66 18.21 9.94
N GLY A 133 18.79 19.21 9.71
CA GLY A 133 17.35 19.10 9.95
C GLY A 133 16.68 18.05 9.06
N ILE A 134 17.04 17.99 7.77
CA ILE A 134 16.55 16.95 6.85
C ILE A 134 17.01 15.57 7.30
N SER A 135 18.29 15.44 7.66
CA SER A 135 18.84 14.16 8.15
C SER A 135 18.12 13.70 9.42
N ALA A 136 17.90 14.60 10.39
CA ALA A 136 17.19 14.29 11.61
C ALA A 136 15.72 13.91 11.37
N ALA A 137 15.03 14.62 10.46
CA ALA A 137 13.65 14.31 10.10
C ALA A 137 13.52 12.93 9.43
N ILE A 138 14.43 12.61 8.51
CA ILE A 138 14.45 11.30 7.85
C ILE A 138 14.79 10.21 8.85
N LEU A 139 15.77 10.42 9.74
CA LEU A 139 16.12 9.47 10.79
C LEU A 139 14.97 9.22 11.76
N GLY A 140 14.33 10.28 12.25
CA GLY A 140 13.17 10.16 13.13
C GLY A 140 12.01 9.45 12.45
N GLY A 141 11.68 9.82 11.20
CA GLY A 141 10.64 9.15 10.41
C GLY A 141 10.98 7.69 10.13
N SER A 142 12.24 7.39 9.83
CA SER A 142 12.76 6.05 9.53
C SER A 142 12.62 5.06 10.68
N LEU A 143 12.51 5.54 11.93
CA LEU A 143 12.28 4.64 13.06
C LEU A 143 10.86 4.09 13.08
N THR A 144 9.89 4.86 12.57
CA THR A 144 8.45 4.57 12.66
C THR A 144 7.79 4.21 11.33
N ASP A 145 8.54 4.36 10.24
CA ASP A 145 8.11 4.09 8.87
C ASP A 145 9.33 3.73 8.00
N ASP A 146 9.10 3.25 6.78
CA ASP A 146 10.14 3.08 5.75
C ASP A 146 10.01 4.18 4.68
N PRO A 147 10.57 5.38 4.94
CA PRO A 147 10.43 6.50 4.02
C PRO A 147 11.08 6.26 2.66
N LEU A 148 11.95 5.25 2.51
CA LEU A 148 12.61 4.98 1.22
C LEU A 148 11.66 4.34 0.20
N TRP A 149 10.50 3.83 0.62
CA TRP A 149 9.41 3.49 -0.30
C TRP A 149 8.84 4.70 -1.03
N MET A 150 8.99 5.90 -0.46
CA MET A 150 8.61 7.14 -1.12
C MET A 150 9.80 7.68 -1.94
N PRO A 151 9.75 7.66 -3.28
CA PRO A 151 10.87 8.10 -4.12
C PRO A 151 11.33 9.53 -3.79
N MET A 152 10.40 10.39 -3.38
CA MET A 152 10.68 11.77 -2.98
C MET A 152 11.57 11.85 -1.73
N THR A 153 11.36 10.99 -0.73
CA THR A 153 12.15 11.03 0.51
C THR A 153 13.55 10.47 0.28
N LEU A 154 13.69 9.42 -0.54
CA LEU A 154 15.00 8.93 -0.98
C LEU A 154 15.77 10.03 -1.73
N PHE A 155 15.12 10.75 -2.64
CA PHE A 155 15.73 11.86 -3.35
C PHE A 155 16.20 12.99 -2.41
N LEU A 156 15.36 13.39 -1.44
CA LEU A 156 15.73 14.40 -0.43
C LEU A 156 16.88 13.93 0.46
N LEU A 157 16.92 12.64 0.82
CA LEU A 157 18.03 12.05 1.55
C LEU A 157 19.33 12.15 0.75
N MET A 158 19.30 11.79 -0.54
CA MET A 158 20.47 11.86 -1.41
C MET A 158 20.98 13.30 -1.58
N ILE A 159 20.10 14.30 -1.68
CA ILE A 159 20.50 15.71 -1.69
C ILE A 159 21.16 16.11 -0.36
N ALA A 160 20.56 15.73 0.77
CA ALA A 160 21.08 16.08 2.09
C ALA A 160 22.46 15.44 2.36
N LEU A 161 22.61 14.16 2.03
CA LEU A 161 23.88 13.44 2.16
C LEU A 161 24.90 13.94 1.13
N GLY A 162 24.49 14.14 -0.13
CA GLY A 162 25.33 14.63 -1.22
C GLY A 162 25.91 16.01 -0.96
N ARG A 163 25.15 16.93 -0.35
CA ARG A 163 25.66 18.25 0.07
C ARG A 163 26.70 18.16 1.18
N GLY A 164 26.50 17.24 2.13
CA GLY A 164 27.49 16.92 3.15
C GLY A 164 28.76 16.29 2.57
N MET A 165 28.64 15.52 1.49
CA MET A 165 29.76 14.85 0.81
C MET A 165 30.51 15.75 -0.18
N ASN A 166 29.83 16.67 -0.89
CA ASN A 166 30.44 17.57 -1.88
C ASN A 166 31.44 18.59 -1.30
N ARG A 167 31.52 18.74 0.02
CA ARG A 167 32.52 19.58 0.70
C ARG A 167 33.78 18.84 1.09
N ILE A 168 33.87 17.54 0.81
CA ILE A 168 35.17 16.86 0.79
C ILE A 168 35.96 17.54 -0.32
N LYS A 169 37.07 18.22 0.02
CA LYS A 169 38.02 18.71 -0.99
C LYS A 169 38.39 17.52 -1.86
N LEU A 170 37.78 17.47 -3.03
CA LEU A 170 37.93 16.38 -3.98
C LEU A 170 39.37 16.25 -4.46
N GLU A 171 40.27 17.21 -4.18
CA GLU A 171 41.65 17.24 -4.66
C GLU A 171 42.47 15.96 -4.36
N SER A 172 42.25 15.25 -3.26
CA SER A 172 42.94 13.96 -3.00
C SER A 172 42.14 12.71 -3.41
N MET A 173 40.80 12.79 -3.50
CA MET A 173 39.92 11.67 -3.85
C MET A 173 39.44 11.67 -5.31
N ARG A 174 39.74 12.74 -6.08
CA ARG A 174 39.23 13.01 -7.44
C ARG A 174 39.55 11.91 -8.44
N ARG A 175 40.71 11.25 -8.27
CA ARG A 175 41.20 10.29 -9.25
C ARG A 175 40.68 8.88 -9.05
N TRP A 176 40.27 8.52 -7.83
CA TRP A 176 40.01 7.11 -7.52
C TRP A 176 38.58 6.84 -7.08
N ILE A 177 37.92 7.67 -6.28
CA ILE A 177 36.64 7.28 -5.65
C ILE A 177 35.42 7.33 -6.57
N PRO A 178 35.14 8.38 -7.37
CA PRO A 178 33.96 8.35 -8.23
C PRO A 178 34.13 7.28 -9.32
N PHE A 179 35.33 7.13 -9.87
CA PHE A 179 35.60 6.08 -10.86
C PHE A 179 35.56 4.69 -10.23
N SER A 180 36.16 4.44 -9.06
CA SER A 180 36.12 3.10 -8.45
C SER A 180 34.77 2.77 -7.81
N ALA A 181 34.01 3.71 -7.25
CA ALA A 181 32.68 3.42 -6.71
C ALA A 181 31.62 3.29 -7.82
N VAL A 182 31.70 4.10 -8.88
CA VAL A 182 30.83 3.94 -10.06
C VAL A 182 31.27 2.75 -10.89
N SER A 183 32.56 2.48 -11.05
CA SER A 183 33.04 1.26 -11.72
C SER A 183 32.76 0.03 -10.88
N LEU A 184 32.93 0.05 -9.56
CA LEU A 184 32.54 -1.06 -8.70
C LEU A 184 31.01 -1.19 -8.67
N GLY A 185 30.24 -0.11 -8.76
CA GLY A 185 28.80 -0.15 -8.91
C GLY A 185 28.36 -0.71 -10.26
N ILE A 186 28.98 -0.31 -11.37
CA ILE A 186 28.73 -0.81 -12.73
C ILE A 186 29.25 -2.23 -12.91
N ILE A 187 30.40 -2.56 -12.32
CA ILE A 187 30.94 -3.92 -12.25
C ILE A 187 30.03 -4.74 -11.36
N LEU A 188 29.62 -4.33 -10.16
CA LEU A 188 28.67 -5.12 -9.38
C LEU A 188 27.32 -5.23 -10.09
N CYS A 189 26.74 -4.16 -10.64
CA CYS A 189 25.45 -4.22 -11.34
C CYS A 189 25.50 -4.90 -12.72
N GLY A 190 26.63 -4.89 -13.42
CA GLY A 190 26.78 -5.48 -14.77
C GLY A 190 27.51 -6.82 -14.76
N PHE A 191 28.52 -6.96 -13.91
CA PHE A 191 29.27 -8.18 -13.65
C PHE A 191 28.53 -9.12 -12.68
N LEU A 192 27.75 -8.69 -11.67
CA LEU A 192 26.96 -9.68 -10.88
C LEU A 192 25.98 -10.45 -11.77
N PRO A 193 25.22 -9.83 -12.69
CA PRO A 193 24.38 -10.58 -13.64
C PRO A 193 25.18 -11.45 -14.63
N LEU A 194 26.33 -10.96 -15.12
CA LEU A 194 27.18 -11.73 -16.04
C LEU A 194 27.92 -12.89 -15.35
N LEU A 195 28.39 -12.69 -14.12
CA LEU A 195 28.99 -13.70 -13.24
C LEU A 195 27.92 -14.72 -12.82
N ASN A 196 26.69 -14.26 -12.54
CA ASN A 196 25.51 -15.10 -12.34
C ASN A 196 25.15 -15.93 -13.59
N SER A 197 25.42 -15.42 -14.80
CA SER A 197 25.18 -16.16 -16.05
C SER A 197 26.29 -17.14 -16.45
N LYS A 198 27.56 -16.89 -16.06
CA LYS A 198 28.73 -17.71 -16.44
C LYS A 198 29.17 -18.71 -15.38
N ILE A 199 28.91 -18.44 -14.09
CA ILE A 199 29.30 -19.31 -12.99
C ILE A 199 28.05 -20.09 -12.56
N ASN A 200 27.77 -21.19 -13.27
CA ASN A 200 26.75 -22.19 -12.94
C ASN A 200 27.09 -22.94 -11.62
N GLY A 201 27.20 -22.27 -10.47
CA GLY A 201 27.49 -23.02 -9.24
C GLY A 201 27.85 -22.34 -7.91
N LEU A 202 27.44 -21.11 -7.55
CA LEU A 202 27.39 -20.65 -6.13
C LEU A 202 26.34 -19.52 -5.95
N PRO A 203 25.65 -19.41 -4.80
CA PRO A 203 24.54 -20.25 -4.36
C PRO A 203 23.16 -19.56 -4.48
N PHE A 204 23.02 -18.45 -5.20
CA PHE A 204 21.73 -17.74 -5.24
C PHE A 204 21.30 -17.47 -6.68
N GLU A 205 20.65 -18.48 -7.26
CA GLU A 205 19.61 -18.25 -8.26
C GLU A 205 18.75 -17.02 -7.85
N PRO A 206 18.32 -16.16 -8.81
CA PRO A 206 17.50 -14.99 -8.49
C PRO A 206 16.37 -15.39 -7.55
N LEU A 207 16.11 -14.64 -6.48
CA LEU A 207 15.21 -15.09 -5.42
C LEU A 207 13.87 -15.56 -5.99
N SER A 208 13.31 -14.89 -7.01
CA SER A 208 12.13 -15.34 -7.75
C SER A 208 12.30 -16.73 -8.37
N HIS A 209 13.36 -16.96 -9.15
CA HIS A 209 13.66 -18.27 -9.74
C HIS A 209 13.96 -19.33 -8.68
N ARG A 210 14.58 -18.95 -7.56
CA ARG A 210 14.94 -19.85 -6.47
C ARG A 210 13.73 -20.23 -5.64
N ILE A 211 12.80 -19.30 -5.47
CA ILE A 211 11.44 -19.53 -5.01
C ILE A 211 10.76 -20.47 -5.99
N ASP A 212 10.68 -20.15 -7.28
CA ASP A 212 10.03 -20.99 -8.31
C ASP A 212 10.61 -22.42 -8.34
N ARG A 213 11.93 -22.55 -8.28
CA ARG A 213 12.64 -23.83 -8.28
C ARG A 213 12.45 -24.57 -6.95
N ALA A 214 12.56 -23.89 -5.81
CA ALA A 214 12.33 -24.48 -4.50
C ALA A 214 10.90 -24.96 -4.30
N ILE A 215 9.93 -24.18 -4.78
CA ILE A 215 8.51 -24.55 -4.89
C ILE A 215 8.38 -25.79 -5.77
N SER A 216 8.99 -25.78 -6.97
CA SER A 216 8.89 -26.90 -7.90
C SER A 216 9.55 -28.19 -7.39
N LEU A 217 10.62 -28.07 -6.59
CA LEU A 217 11.40 -29.20 -6.08
C LEU A 217 10.99 -29.64 -4.68
N LYS A 218 10.14 -28.88 -3.95
CA LYS A 218 9.76 -29.13 -2.54
C LYS A 218 10.97 -29.29 -1.58
N LYS A 219 12.12 -28.70 -1.92
CA LYS A 219 13.42 -29.01 -1.26
C LYS A 219 13.86 -28.04 -0.16
N ILE A 220 13.14 -26.95 0.07
CA ILE A 220 13.52 -25.92 1.05
C ILE A 220 12.56 -26.00 2.25
N PRO A 221 13.03 -26.37 3.45
CA PRO A 221 12.19 -26.47 4.65
C PRO A 221 11.43 -25.18 5.00
N GLU A 222 11.94 -24.03 4.57
CA GLU A 222 11.36 -22.70 4.78
C GLU A 222 10.16 -22.41 3.87
N PHE A 223 9.98 -23.19 2.79
CA PHE A 223 8.79 -23.19 1.94
C PHE A 223 7.93 -24.44 2.16
N LEU A 224 8.24 -25.29 3.15
CA LEU A 224 7.32 -26.34 3.61
C LEU A 224 6.04 -25.63 4.10
N GLY A 225 4.94 -25.83 3.38
CA GLY A 225 3.66 -25.19 3.65
C GLY A 225 3.42 -23.89 2.90
N TRP A 226 4.38 -23.35 2.14
CA TRP A 226 4.11 -22.22 1.22
C TRP A 226 3.21 -22.66 0.06
N ASN A 227 3.37 -23.90 -0.39
CA ASN A 227 2.40 -24.58 -1.25
C ASN A 227 1.01 -24.78 -0.59
N GLU A 228 0.87 -24.46 0.69
CA GLU A 228 -0.39 -24.49 1.42
C GLU A 228 -0.89 -23.10 1.85
N ASP A 229 -0.10 -22.05 1.62
CA ASP A 229 -0.50 -20.67 1.89
C ASP A 229 -1.55 -20.23 0.84
N PRO A 230 -2.73 -19.71 1.27
CA PRO A 230 -3.80 -19.31 0.36
C PRO A 230 -3.37 -18.31 -0.72
N THR A 231 -2.53 -17.34 -0.39
CA THR A 231 -2.06 -16.32 -1.35
C THR A 231 -1.14 -16.93 -2.38
N SER A 232 -0.24 -17.79 -1.92
CA SER A 232 0.74 -18.50 -2.76
C SER A 232 0.06 -19.48 -3.71
N LEU A 233 -0.94 -20.21 -3.22
CA LEU A 233 -1.83 -21.05 -4.03
C LEU A 233 -2.57 -20.22 -5.08
N ARG A 234 -3.09 -19.05 -4.73
CA ARG A 234 -3.75 -18.16 -5.70
C ARG A 234 -2.77 -17.66 -6.78
N ILE A 235 -1.56 -17.26 -6.42
CA ILE A 235 -0.51 -16.87 -7.39
C ILE A 235 -0.19 -18.04 -8.33
N ALA A 236 -0.04 -19.25 -7.79
CA ALA A 236 0.18 -20.45 -8.60
C ALA A 236 -0.96 -20.70 -9.60
N GLY A 237 -2.21 -20.37 -9.23
CA GLY A 237 -3.36 -20.41 -10.14
C GLY A 237 -3.20 -19.49 -11.35
N TYR A 238 -2.75 -18.25 -11.16
CA TYR A 238 -2.47 -17.35 -12.28
C TYR A 238 -1.30 -17.81 -13.15
N VAL A 239 -0.22 -18.34 -12.56
CA VAL A 239 0.90 -18.92 -13.31
C VAL A 239 0.45 -20.10 -14.17
N ALA A 240 -0.49 -20.92 -13.67
CA ALA A 240 -1.09 -22.00 -14.45
C ALA A 240 -1.89 -21.47 -15.65
N LEU A 241 -2.67 -20.40 -15.47
CA LEU A 241 -3.40 -19.75 -16.56
C LEU A 241 -2.49 -19.19 -17.64
N GLU A 242 -1.37 -18.55 -17.29
CA GLU A 242 -0.39 -18.09 -18.28
C GLU A 242 0.20 -19.24 -19.12
N LYS A 243 0.29 -20.43 -18.52
CA LYS A 243 0.72 -21.66 -19.21
C LYS A 243 -0.41 -22.36 -19.95
N SER A 244 -1.60 -21.75 -20.03
CA SER A 244 -2.82 -22.36 -20.57
C SER A 244 -3.22 -23.67 -19.85
N ASP A 245 -2.77 -23.88 -18.61
CA ASP A 245 -3.15 -25.00 -17.76
C ASP A 245 -4.36 -24.63 -16.90
N THR A 246 -5.53 -24.65 -17.53
CA THR A 246 -6.76 -24.24 -16.84
C THR A 246 -7.15 -25.20 -15.71
N ARG A 247 -6.81 -26.49 -15.84
CA ARG A 247 -7.09 -27.49 -14.80
C ARG A 247 -6.24 -27.22 -13.55
N GLY A 248 -4.95 -26.96 -13.74
CA GLY A 248 -4.05 -26.56 -12.65
C GLY A 248 -4.50 -25.27 -11.97
N ALA A 249 -4.98 -24.30 -12.75
CA ALA A 249 -5.52 -23.06 -12.20
C ALA A 249 -6.72 -23.29 -11.27
N ILE A 250 -7.71 -24.10 -11.71
CA ILE A 250 -8.88 -24.47 -10.90
C ILE A 250 -8.44 -25.16 -9.60
N GLU A 251 -7.49 -26.11 -9.69
CA GLU A 251 -6.98 -26.83 -8.52
C GLU A 251 -6.34 -25.88 -7.51
N PHE A 252 -5.50 -24.97 -7.98
CA PHE A 252 -4.80 -24.01 -7.13
C PHE A 252 -5.74 -22.99 -6.48
N PHE A 253 -6.66 -22.41 -7.23
CA PHE A 253 -7.65 -21.48 -6.67
C PHE A 253 -8.59 -22.19 -5.67
N SER A 254 -9.01 -23.42 -5.97
CA SER A 254 -9.84 -24.21 -5.05
C SER A 254 -9.11 -24.51 -3.73
N LYS A 255 -7.83 -24.90 -3.81
CA LYS A 255 -7.00 -25.12 -2.61
C LYS A 255 -6.80 -23.84 -1.82
N SER A 256 -6.57 -22.71 -2.50
CA SER A 256 -6.47 -21.39 -1.85
C SER A 256 -7.74 -21.08 -1.06
N LEU A 257 -8.91 -21.24 -1.69
CA LEU A 257 -10.21 -21.04 -1.06
C LEU A 257 -10.49 -22.01 0.10
N GLN A 258 -10.05 -23.26 0.00
CA GLN A 258 -10.21 -24.23 1.09
C GLN A 258 -9.38 -23.84 2.32
N LYS A 259 -8.18 -23.32 2.10
CA LYS A 259 -7.24 -22.95 3.18
C LYS A 259 -7.66 -21.67 3.89
N ASP A 260 -8.22 -20.71 3.16
CA ASP A 260 -8.81 -19.52 3.74
C ASP A 260 -10.12 -19.16 3.00
N PRO A 261 -11.26 -19.71 3.46
CA PRO A 261 -12.57 -19.45 2.86
C PRO A 261 -12.96 -17.97 2.87
N ASN A 262 -12.34 -17.19 3.75
CA ASN A 262 -12.61 -15.78 3.95
C ASN A 262 -11.44 -14.91 3.46
N MET A 263 -10.48 -15.46 2.70
CA MET A 263 -9.24 -14.79 2.28
C MET A 263 -9.58 -13.44 1.67
N ILE A 264 -9.40 -12.42 2.52
CA ILE A 264 -9.83 -11.03 2.46
C ILE A 264 -10.64 -10.76 1.17
N PHE A 265 -11.84 -11.35 1.19
CA PHE A 265 -13.06 -10.93 0.49
C PHE A 265 -13.29 -11.36 -0.97
N ALA A 266 -13.15 -12.68 -1.20
CA ALA A 266 -13.57 -13.43 -2.38
C ALA A 266 -12.73 -13.39 -3.68
N PRO A 267 -11.44 -13.00 -3.71
CA PRO A 267 -10.68 -13.06 -4.96
C PRO A 267 -10.63 -14.47 -5.56
N SER A 268 -10.37 -15.51 -4.74
CA SER A 268 -10.31 -16.89 -5.24
C SER A 268 -11.67 -17.42 -5.73
N LEU A 269 -12.79 -16.94 -5.19
CA LEU A 269 -14.13 -17.28 -5.71
C LEU A 269 -14.38 -16.64 -7.07
N LEU A 270 -14.03 -15.36 -7.23
CA LEU A 270 -14.15 -14.66 -8.52
C LEU A 270 -13.15 -15.18 -9.56
N ASP A 271 -11.95 -15.57 -9.13
CA ASP A 271 -10.95 -16.23 -9.97
C ASP A 271 -11.49 -17.57 -10.47
N LEU A 272 -12.07 -18.39 -9.59
CA LEU A 272 -12.73 -19.64 -9.98
C LEU A 272 -13.92 -19.38 -10.92
N ALA A 273 -14.78 -18.40 -10.60
CA ALA A 273 -15.91 -18.04 -11.45
C ALA A 273 -15.46 -17.64 -12.86
N TRP A 274 -14.40 -16.85 -12.94
CA TRP A 274 -13.83 -16.42 -14.22
C TRP A 274 -13.31 -17.62 -15.01
N VAL A 275 -12.51 -18.48 -14.38
CA VAL A 275 -11.94 -19.66 -15.02
C VAL A 275 -13.03 -20.64 -15.48
N TYR A 276 -14.04 -20.90 -14.65
CA TYR A 276 -15.19 -21.74 -15.03
C TYR A 276 -15.96 -21.14 -16.21
N THR A 277 -16.15 -19.81 -16.23
CA THR A 277 -16.78 -19.12 -17.36
C THR A 277 -15.98 -19.31 -18.66
N GLN A 278 -14.64 -19.16 -18.61
CA GLN A 278 -13.79 -19.35 -19.79
C GLN A 278 -13.81 -20.80 -20.30
N ASN A 279 -14.01 -21.78 -19.42
CA ASN A 279 -14.09 -23.19 -19.78
C ASN A 279 -15.49 -23.65 -20.22
N GLY A 280 -16.50 -22.78 -20.20
CA GLY A 280 -17.89 -23.14 -20.53
C GLY A 280 -18.65 -23.81 -19.38
N ASN A 281 -18.06 -23.91 -18.19
CA ASN A 281 -18.67 -24.47 -16.98
C ASN A 281 -19.53 -23.40 -16.29
N ARG A 282 -20.69 -23.09 -16.89
CA ARG A 282 -21.53 -21.96 -16.45
C ARG A 282 -22.13 -22.17 -15.06
N GLU A 283 -22.55 -23.39 -14.73
CA GLU A 283 -23.20 -23.70 -13.45
C GLU A 283 -22.23 -23.49 -12.27
N GLU A 284 -21.00 -24.00 -12.37
CA GLU A 284 -19.99 -23.82 -11.34
C GLU A 284 -19.54 -22.36 -11.23
N ALA A 285 -19.47 -21.63 -12.35
CA ALA A 285 -19.19 -20.20 -12.33
C ALA A 285 -20.27 -19.44 -11.53
N GLU A 286 -21.54 -19.71 -11.83
CA GLU A 286 -22.69 -19.10 -11.16
C GLU A 286 -22.74 -19.44 -9.66
N GLU A 287 -22.42 -20.69 -9.29
CA GLU A 287 -22.29 -21.08 -7.88
C GLU A 287 -21.25 -20.24 -7.14
N MET A 288 -20.06 -20.06 -7.72
CA MET A 288 -19.01 -19.26 -7.09
C MET A 288 -19.42 -17.79 -6.94
N ILE A 289 -20.06 -17.22 -7.97
CA ILE A 289 -20.58 -15.85 -7.93
C ILE A 289 -21.64 -15.70 -6.85
N ASN A 290 -22.57 -16.65 -6.74
CA ASN A 290 -23.63 -16.62 -5.72
C ASN A 290 -23.06 -16.69 -4.30
N ARG A 291 -21.96 -17.43 -4.10
CA ARG A 291 -21.23 -17.42 -2.83
C ARG A 291 -20.59 -16.05 -2.53
N VAL A 292 -20.00 -15.40 -3.53
CA VAL A 292 -19.51 -14.01 -3.37
C VAL A 292 -20.67 -13.09 -3.03
N ARG A 293 -21.81 -13.23 -3.71
CA ARG A 293 -22.98 -12.37 -3.55
C ARG A 293 -23.51 -12.33 -2.11
N ILE A 294 -23.39 -13.41 -1.35
CA ILE A 294 -23.80 -13.42 0.07
C ILE A 294 -22.96 -12.44 0.91
N SER A 295 -21.69 -12.26 0.57
CA SER A 295 -20.73 -11.47 1.37
C SER A 295 -20.38 -10.11 0.76
N ALA A 296 -20.29 -10.01 -0.56
CA ALA A 296 -19.96 -8.83 -1.35
C ALA A 296 -20.88 -8.75 -2.59
N PRO A 297 -22.19 -8.50 -2.38
CA PRO A 297 -23.20 -8.51 -3.44
C PRO A 297 -22.93 -7.48 -4.55
N VAL A 298 -22.35 -6.31 -4.27
CA VAL A 298 -22.01 -5.34 -5.31
C VAL A 298 -20.79 -5.79 -6.12
N LEU A 299 -19.78 -6.37 -5.47
CA LEU A 299 -18.64 -6.95 -6.18
C LEU A 299 -19.08 -8.08 -7.12
N ALA A 300 -19.98 -8.96 -6.68
CA ALA A 300 -20.57 -10.01 -7.51
C ALA A 300 -21.37 -9.42 -8.70
N ALA A 301 -22.20 -8.39 -8.44
CA ALA A 301 -22.94 -7.70 -9.50
C ALA A 301 -22.01 -7.09 -10.55
N ARG A 302 -20.95 -6.38 -10.12
CA ARG A 302 -19.95 -5.82 -11.04
C ARG A 302 -19.22 -6.88 -11.85
N PHE A 303 -18.86 -8.00 -11.23
CA PHE A 303 -18.21 -9.11 -11.92
C PHE A 303 -19.08 -9.67 -13.05
N ASN A 304 -20.39 -9.76 -12.82
CA ASN A 304 -21.38 -10.21 -13.82
C ASN A 304 -21.84 -9.11 -14.79
N GLY A 305 -21.41 -7.87 -14.61
CA GLY A 305 -21.95 -6.73 -15.38
C GLY A 305 -23.42 -6.45 -15.09
N GLU A 306 -23.93 -6.85 -13.92
CA GLU A 306 -25.28 -6.56 -13.47
C GLU A 306 -25.41 -5.09 -13.06
N THR A 307 -26.53 -4.48 -13.46
CA THR A 307 -26.89 -3.10 -13.11
C THR A 307 -28.05 -3.05 -12.11
N LEU A 308 -28.35 -4.16 -11.42
CA LEU A 308 -29.48 -4.18 -10.50
C LEU A 308 -29.19 -3.37 -9.23
N PRO A 309 -30.22 -2.79 -8.57
CA PRO A 309 -30.05 -2.20 -7.25
C PRO A 309 -29.66 -3.29 -6.26
N VAL A 310 -28.40 -3.26 -5.86
CA VAL A 310 -27.84 -4.18 -4.88
C VAL A 310 -27.42 -3.36 -3.67
N THR A 311 -27.98 -3.70 -2.50
CA THR A 311 -27.57 -3.07 -1.25
C THR A 311 -26.13 -3.48 -0.93
N PRO A 312 -25.18 -2.54 -0.84
CA PRO A 312 -23.80 -2.87 -0.53
C PRO A 312 -23.69 -3.46 0.87
N SER A 313 -23.04 -4.62 0.96
CA SER A 313 -22.66 -5.16 2.26
C SER A 313 -21.62 -4.24 2.93
N TRP A 314 -21.36 -4.46 4.22
CA TRP A 314 -20.22 -3.82 4.89
C TRP A 314 -18.92 -3.97 4.10
N LEU A 315 -18.77 -5.11 3.43
CA LEU A 315 -17.59 -5.45 2.69
C LEU A 315 -17.47 -4.68 1.36
N ASP A 316 -18.56 -4.57 0.62
CA ASP A 316 -18.63 -3.74 -0.57
C ASP A 316 -18.23 -2.28 -0.25
N ARG A 317 -18.74 -1.73 0.87
CA ARG A 317 -18.40 -0.37 1.34
C ARG A 317 -16.95 -0.25 1.78
N HIS A 318 -16.39 -1.29 2.38
CA HIS A 318 -14.99 -1.30 2.77
C HIS A 318 -14.06 -1.11 1.57
N TYR A 319 -14.44 -1.66 0.41
CA TYR A 319 -13.70 -1.47 -0.85
C TYR A 319 -14.11 -0.25 -1.67
N GLY A 320 -15.02 0.60 -1.15
CA GLY A 320 -15.57 1.72 -1.92
C GLY A 320 -16.41 1.28 -3.12
N ILE A 321 -16.92 0.04 -3.12
CA ILE A 321 -17.75 -0.53 -4.18
C ILE A 321 -19.21 -0.40 -3.74
N GLU A 322 -19.75 0.80 -3.66
CA GLU A 322 -21.02 0.99 -2.96
C GLU A 322 -22.25 0.78 -3.83
N PHE A 323 -22.19 1.12 -5.12
CA PHE A 323 -23.35 0.98 -6.01
C PHE A 323 -22.91 0.56 -7.42
N PRO A 324 -23.45 -0.56 -7.96
CA PRO A 324 -23.13 -1.01 -9.32
C PRO A 324 -23.88 -0.18 -10.35
N ASP A 325 -25.09 0.29 -10.03
CA ASP A 325 -25.87 1.22 -10.83
C ASP A 325 -26.19 2.48 -10.03
N ALA A 326 -25.60 3.59 -10.43
CA ALA A 326 -25.84 4.88 -9.81
C ALA A 326 -27.25 5.39 -10.06
N GLU A 327 -27.92 4.98 -11.15
CA GLU A 327 -29.27 5.44 -11.52
C GLU A 327 -30.35 4.94 -10.56
N MET A 328 -30.09 3.87 -9.82
CA MET A 328 -31.04 3.28 -8.87
C MET A 328 -30.88 3.79 -7.44
N VAL A 329 -29.83 4.56 -7.14
CA VAL A 329 -29.55 4.98 -5.77
C VAL A 329 -30.43 6.17 -5.40
N GLU A 330 -31.40 6.00 -4.50
CA GLU A 330 -32.17 7.16 -4.03
C GLU A 330 -31.41 7.91 -2.91
N PRO A 331 -31.58 9.24 -2.77
CA PRO A 331 -30.93 10.01 -1.71
C PRO A 331 -31.16 9.44 -0.30
N LYS A 332 -32.34 8.90 -0.03
CA LYS A 332 -32.70 8.28 1.27
C LYS A 332 -31.93 6.99 1.58
N MET A 333 -31.27 6.38 0.60
CA MET A 333 -30.51 5.13 0.75
C MET A 333 -29.07 5.39 1.20
N ILE A 334 -28.60 6.65 1.18
CA ILE A 334 -27.25 6.99 1.63
C ILE A 334 -27.23 7.00 3.15
N GLU A 335 -26.38 6.14 3.71
CA GLU A 335 -26.15 6.10 5.15
C GLU A 335 -25.22 7.23 5.61
N PRO A 336 -25.37 7.68 6.88
CA PRO A 336 -24.50 8.69 7.44
C PRO A 336 -23.04 8.22 7.50
N ASN A 337 -22.12 9.09 7.08
CA ASN A 337 -20.71 9.00 7.42
C ASN A 337 -20.34 10.22 8.28
N TYR A 338 -19.77 9.96 9.44
CA TYR A 338 -19.45 10.99 10.44
C TYR A 338 -18.05 11.58 10.30
N ASP A 339 -17.19 11.04 9.44
CA ASP A 339 -15.88 11.60 9.16
C ASP A 339 -15.98 12.76 8.17
N LYS A 340 -15.89 13.99 8.68
CA LYS A 340 -15.96 15.23 7.88
C LYS A 340 -14.81 15.40 6.88
N LEU A 341 -13.76 14.58 6.95
CA LEU A 341 -12.68 14.58 5.96
C LEU A 341 -12.96 13.62 4.80
N ASP A 342 -13.92 12.70 4.97
CA ASP A 342 -14.31 11.71 3.98
C ASP A 342 -15.36 12.27 3.01
N TRP A 343 -15.21 11.98 1.72
CA TRP A 343 -16.16 12.40 0.69
C TRP A 343 -17.58 11.86 0.93
N ARG A 344 -17.70 10.69 1.57
CA ARG A 344 -18.99 10.05 1.87
C ARG A 344 -19.83 10.85 2.87
N HIS A 345 -19.18 11.60 3.77
CA HIS A 345 -19.89 12.52 4.66
C HIS A 345 -20.64 13.57 3.84
N TYR A 346 -19.94 14.22 2.91
CA TYR A 346 -20.54 15.24 2.05
C TYR A 346 -21.55 14.66 1.05
N ARG A 347 -21.36 13.42 0.58
CA ARG A 347 -22.40 12.76 -0.22
C ARG A 347 -23.68 12.53 0.60
N TYR A 348 -23.55 12.11 1.85
CA TYR A 348 -24.68 11.97 2.76
C TYR A 348 -25.39 13.30 3.00
N GLU A 349 -24.66 14.36 3.36
CA GLU A 349 -25.24 15.70 3.55
C GLU A 349 -25.92 16.22 2.27
N GLY A 350 -25.33 15.98 1.11
CA GLY A 350 -25.92 16.29 -0.19
C GLY A 350 -27.21 15.51 -0.45
N ALA A 351 -27.24 14.22 -0.10
CA ALA A 351 -28.42 13.40 -0.19
C ALA A 351 -29.54 13.86 0.76
N GLN A 352 -29.21 14.21 2.00
CA GLN A 352 -30.20 14.77 2.95
C GLN A 352 -30.76 16.11 2.46
N ALA A 353 -29.92 16.97 1.88
CA ALA A 353 -30.37 18.22 1.25
C ALA A 353 -31.31 17.98 0.06
N LEU A 354 -31.03 16.97 -0.77
CA LEU A 354 -31.93 16.53 -1.85
C LEU A 354 -33.29 16.06 -1.29
N VAL A 355 -33.30 15.24 -0.24
CA VAL A 355 -34.54 14.78 0.43
C VAL A 355 -35.34 15.96 0.97
N ALA A 356 -34.66 16.98 1.51
CA ALA A 356 -35.29 18.20 2.03
C ALA A 356 -35.73 19.20 0.93
N GLY A 357 -35.41 18.94 -0.34
CA GLY A 357 -35.67 19.85 -1.45
C GLY A 357 -34.73 21.06 -1.52
N ASP A 358 -33.67 21.11 -0.72
CA ASP A 358 -32.66 22.18 -0.72
C ASP A 358 -31.59 21.92 -1.79
N LYS A 359 -31.93 22.27 -3.04
CA LYS A 359 -31.05 22.10 -4.19
C LYS A 359 -29.72 22.86 -4.08
N SER A 360 -29.72 24.01 -3.40
CA SER A 360 -28.53 24.86 -3.27
C SER A 360 -27.49 24.21 -2.34
N SER A 361 -27.94 23.74 -1.17
CA SER A 361 -27.07 23.00 -0.26
C SER A 361 -26.64 21.67 -0.86
N ALA A 362 -27.55 20.96 -1.54
CA ALA A 362 -27.23 19.70 -2.22
C ALA A 362 -26.08 19.88 -3.22
N LEU A 363 -26.15 20.89 -4.09
CA LEU A 363 -25.10 21.18 -5.07
C LEU A 363 -23.74 21.40 -4.39
N LYS A 364 -23.69 22.27 -3.38
CA LYS A 364 -22.46 22.58 -2.64
C LYS A 364 -21.84 21.34 -1.97
N TYR A 365 -22.67 20.51 -1.35
CA TYR A 365 -22.20 19.29 -0.70
C TYR A 365 -21.71 18.25 -1.70
N LEU A 366 -22.44 18.04 -2.79
CA LEU A 366 -22.06 17.08 -3.83
C LEU A 366 -20.80 17.51 -4.60
N GLU A 367 -20.59 18.80 -4.86
CA GLU A 367 -19.33 19.30 -5.41
C GLU A 367 -18.14 19.04 -4.47
N THR A 368 -18.38 19.22 -3.16
CA THR A 368 -17.37 18.95 -2.13
C THR A 368 -17.04 17.45 -2.07
N ALA A 369 -18.06 16.59 -2.06
CA ALA A 369 -17.91 15.15 -2.15
C ALA A 369 -17.12 14.75 -3.39
N GLN A 370 -17.48 15.29 -4.56
CA GLN A 370 -16.83 14.99 -5.82
C GLN A 370 -15.35 15.37 -5.83
N ARG A 371 -15.02 16.55 -5.30
CA ARG A 371 -13.62 17.02 -5.20
C ARG A 371 -12.78 16.14 -4.27
N LEU A 372 -13.34 15.72 -3.14
CA LEU A 372 -12.66 14.84 -2.19
C LEU A 372 -12.50 13.42 -2.77
N CYS A 373 -13.56 12.87 -3.36
CA CYS A 373 -13.54 11.56 -4.01
C CYS A 373 -12.48 11.51 -5.12
N LEU A 374 -12.37 12.55 -5.96
CA LEU A 374 -11.35 12.63 -7.03
C LEU A 374 -9.92 12.59 -6.54
N LYS A 375 -9.66 13.07 -5.33
CA LYS A 375 -8.33 13.09 -4.75
C LYS A 375 -7.90 11.71 -4.24
N GLU A 376 -8.86 10.89 -3.81
CA GLU A 376 -8.59 9.66 -3.08
C GLU A 376 -8.92 8.40 -3.87
N TYR A 377 -10.08 8.37 -4.54
CA TYR A 377 -10.66 7.15 -5.12
C TYR A 377 -11.12 7.32 -6.58
N GLY A 378 -11.13 8.54 -7.12
CA GLY A 378 -11.55 8.83 -8.49
C GLY A 378 -12.99 9.36 -8.58
N VAL A 379 -13.84 8.69 -9.34
CA VAL A 379 -15.18 9.17 -9.68
C VAL A 379 -16.22 8.38 -8.88
N ASP A 380 -17.09 9.08 -8.14
CA ASP A 380 -18.29 8.48 -7.56
C ASP A 380 -19.47 8.70 -8.53
N PRO A 381 -19.99 7.65 -9.18
CA PRO A 381 -21.03 7.80 -10.19
C PRO A 381 -22.36 8.32 -9.61
N VAL A 382 -22.65 8.05 -8.33
CA VAL A 382 -23.86 8.56 -7.65
C VAL A 382 -23.82 10.07 -7.51
N THR A 383 -22.69 10.60 -7.00
CA THR A 383 -22.46 12.04 -6.89
C THR A 383 -22.53 12.72 -8.24
N TYR A 384 -21.92 12.16 -9.29
CA TYR A 384 -21.98 12.72 -10.64
C TYR A 384 -23.39 12.76 -11.23
N ARG A 385 -24.19 11.70 -11.04
CA ARG A 385 -25.58 11.70 -11.50
C ARG A 385 -26.37 12.83 -10.84
N TRP A 386 -26.32 12.93 -9.51
CA TRP A 386 -27.06 14.00 -8.81
C TRP A 386 -26.55 15.40 -9.15
N LEU A 387 -25.25 15.58 -9.35
CA LEU A 387 -24.72 16.85 -9.86
C LEU A 387 -25.29 17.18 -11.23
N SER A 388 -25.41 16.21 -12.13
CA SER A 388 -25.99 16.42 -13.46
C SER A 388 -27.49 16.74 -13.43
N GLU A 389 -28.22 16.24 -12.44
CA GLU A 389 -29.63 16.57 -12.22
C GLU A 389 -29.83 17.98 -11.63
N LEU A 390 -28.87 18.45 -10.83
CA LEU A 390 -28.90 19.76 -10.17
C LEU A 390 -28.36 20.90 -11.06
N ASP A 391 -27.33 20.61 -11.86
CA ASP A 391 -26.68 21.56 -12.77
C ASP A 391 -26.82 21.09 -14.22
N THR A 392 -27.97 21.40 -14.81
CA THR A 392 -28.31 21.00 -16.18
C THR A 392 -27.40 21.61 -17.23
N GLN A 393 -26.74 22.74 -16.94
CA GLN A 393 -25.82 23.39 -17.87
C GLN A 393 -24.50 22.62 -17.99
N ASN A 394 -24.05 21.99 -16.91
CA ASN A 394 -22.83 21.19 -16.88
C ASN A 394 -23.11 19.66 -16.85
N ALA A 395 -24.36 19.25 -16.95
CA ALA A 395 -24.79 17.86 -16.86
C ALA A 395 -24.09 16.97 -17.89
N GLU A 396 -24.07 17.40 -19.15
CA GLU A 396 -23.49 16.61 -20.25
C GLU A 396 -21.96 16.51 -20.12
N ALA A 397 -21.30 17.58 -19.68
CA ALA A 397 -19.86 17.57 -19.41
C ALA A 397 -19.51 16.66 -18.21
N SER A 398 -20.35 16.69 -17.17
CA SER A 398 -20.22 15.87 -15.97
C SER A 398 -20.45 14.39 -16.27
N ILE A 399 -21.50 14.05 -17.03
CA ILE A 399 -21.79 12.69 -17.50
C ILE A 399 -20.70 12.20 -18.45
N THR A 400 -20.21 13.05 -19.37
CA THR A 400 -19.11 12.70 -20.28
C THR A 400 -17.81 12.47 -19.53
N LEU A 401 -17.49 13.29 -18.53
CA LEU A 401 -16.31 13.12 -17.69
C LEU A 401 -16.42 11.85 -16.83
N ALA A 402 -17.60 11.59 -16.25
CA ALA A 402 -17.90 10.38 -15.53
C ALA A 402 -17.79 9.15 -16.44
N LYS A 403 -18.38 9.16 -17.64
CA LYS A 403 -18.28 8.07 -18.63
C LYS A 403 -16.88 7.92 -19.24
N LYS A 404 -16.09 8.98 -19.37
CA LYS A 404 -14.70 8.88 -19.84
C LYS A 404 -13.78 8.28 -18.76
N ARG A 405 -14.10 8.52 -17.49
CA ARG A 405 -13.34 8.00 -16.33
C ARG A 405 -13.86 6.62 -15.86
N ASN A 406 -15.17 6.38 -15.95
CA ASN A 406 -15.83 5.08 -15.76
C ASN A 406 -15.84 4.23 -17.02
N GLY A 407 -15.55 4.76 -18.21
CA GLY A 407 -15.32 3.97 -19.44
C GLY A 407 -14.00 3.19 -19.37
N ALA A 408 -13.19 3.50 -18.35
CA ALA A 408 -12.26 2.58 -17.75
C ALA A 408 -12.91 1.83 -16.56
N VAL A 409 -14.11 1.24 -16.76
CA VAL A 409 -14.47 0.00 -16.07
C VAL A 409 -13.48 -0.99 -16.64
N PHE A 410 -12.28 -0.95 -16.07
CA PHE A 410 -11.24 -1.90 -16.35
C PHE A 410 -11.88 -3.27 -16.09
N PRO A 411 -11.94 -4.16 -17.09
CA PRO A 411 -12.50 -5.48 -16.87
C PRO A 411 -11.79 -6.11 -15.66
N TYR A 412 -12.46 -6.99 -14.91
CA TYR A 412 -11.88 -7.63 -13.74
C TYR A 412 -10.49 -8.25 -14.06
N SER A 413 -10.28 -8.68 -15.31
CA SER A 413 -8.99 -9.12 -15.85
C SER A 413 -7.84 -8.09 -15.78
N VAL A 414 -8.15 -6.79 -15.77
CA VAL A 414 -7.18 -5.69 -15.55
C VAL A 414 -7.12 -5.27 -14.09
N PHE A 415 -8.20 -5.46 -13.32
CA PHE A 415 -8.26 -5.18 -11.87
C PHE A 415 -7.56 -6.26 -11.01
N ALA A 416 -7.68 -7.53 -11.35
CA ALA A 416 -7.11 -8.64 -10.60
C ALA A 416 -5.58 -8.52 -10.44
N PRO A 417 -4.80 -8.10 -11.46
CA PRO A 417 -3.39 -7.77 -11.32
C PRO A 417 -3.11 -6.45 -10.57
N LEU A 418 -4.06 -5.49 -10.56
CA LEU A 418 -3.91 -4.21 -9.85
C LEU A 418 -4.22 -4.31 -8.35
N ILE A 419 -5.06 -5.26 -7.93
CA ILE A 419 -5.23 -5.67 -6.52
C ILE A 419 -3.90 -6.20 -5.94
N PHE A 420 -2.97 -6.69 -6.79
CA PHE A 420 -1.58 -6.98 -6.36
C PHE A 420 -0.70 -5.72 -6.19
N ARG A 421 -1.09 -4.56 -6.73
CA ARG A 421 -0.29 -3.32 -6.69
C ARG A 421 -0.80 -2.27 -5.69
N TYR A 422 -2.05 -2.36 -5.25
CA TYR A 422 -2.57 -1.56 -4.14
C TYR A 422 -3.08 -2.48 -3.02
N PRO A 423 -2.27 -2.78 -2.00
CA PRO A 423 -2.82 -3.22 -0.73
C PRO A 423 -3.45 -1.99 -0.07
N ILE A 424 -4.77 -1.88 -0.15
CA ILE A 424 -5.52 -0.91 0.64
C ILE A 424 -5.50 -1.42 2.08
N SER A 425 -5.13 -0.52 2.98
CA SER A 425 -4.97 -0.77 4.41
C SER A 425 -6.23 -1.28 5.10
N SER A 426 -6.02 -2.17 6.08
CA SER A 426 -6.85 -2.48 7.27
C SER A 426 -8.24 -3.10 7.05
N SER A 427 -8.39 -4.41 7.28
CA SER A 427 -9.65 -4.98 7.84
C SER A 427 -9.62 -6.46 8.26
N GLY A 428 -8.47 -7.12 8.39
CA GLY A 428 -8.38 -8.40 9.15
C GLY A 428 -8.87 -8.30 10.61
N GLU A 429 -9.23 -7.10 11.04
CA GLU A 429 -9.58 -6.61 12.38
C GLU A 429 -10.96 -7.10 12.88
N ASN A 430 -11.85 -7.60 12.00
CA ASN A 430 -13.24 -7.95 12.35
C ASN A 430 -13.67 -9.40 12.07
N SER A 431 -12.76 -10.31 11.69
CA SER A 431 -13.17 -11.69 11.40
C SER A 431 -13.61 -12.42 12.69
N PRO A 432 -14.66 -13.27 12.63
CA PRO A 432 -15.08 -14.10 13.77
C PRO A 432 -13.95 -14.99 14.30
N TRP A 433 -13.05 -15.45 13.43
CA TRP A 433 -11.84 -16.17 13.83
C TRP A 433 -10.91 -15.33 14.71
N TRP A 434 -10.74 -14.04 14.39
CA TRP A 434 -9.89 -13.11 15.15
C TRP A 434 -10.51 -12.73 16.51
N LYS A 435 -11.80 -12.40 16.54
CA LYS A 435 -12.53 -12.11 17.78
C LYS A 435 -12.48 -13.29 18.76
N LYS A 436 -12.59 -14.51 18.25
CA LYS A 436 -12.44 -15.76 19.02
C LYS A 436 -11.01 -15.99 19.53
N LYS A 437 -9.97 -15.70 18.72
CA LYS A 437 -8.58 -15.90 19.12
C LYS A 437 -8.06 -14.86 20.13
N MET A 438 -8.60 -13.64 20.08
CA MET A 438 -8.19 -12.53 20.94
C MET A 438 -9.11 -12.32 22.16
N GLY A 439 -10.16 -13.14 22.34
CA GLY A 439 -11.09 -13.01 23.46
C GLY A 439 -11.94 -11.73 23.43
N THR A 440 -12.12 -11.15 22.24
CA THR A 440 -12.82 -9.87 22.02
C THR A 440 -14.17 -10.05 21.33
N ASP A 441 -14.70 -11.28 21.33
CA ASP A 441 -16.02 -11.58 20.81
C ASP A 441 -17.11 -11.19 21.84
N PRO A 442 -17.94 -10.17 21.57
CA PRO A 442 -18.99 -9.73 22.49
C PRO A 442 -20.11 -10.77 22.66
N ILE A 443 -20.13 -11.83 21.84
CA ILE A 443 -21.11 -12.93 21.96
C ILE A 443 -20.60 -14.04 22.91
N LEU A 444 -19.30 -14.06 23.23
CA LEU A 444 -18.67 -15.09 24.07
C LEU A 444 -18.25 -14.59 25.46
N ASN A 445 -18.47 -13.31 25.79
CA ASN A 445 -18.23 -12.73 27.12
C ASN A 445 -19.53 -12.34 27.82
#